data_AF-A0A316W0S5-F1
#
_entry.id   AF-A0A316W0S5-F1
#
_cell.length_a   1.000
_cell.length_b   1.000
_cell.length_c   1.000
_cell.angle_alpha   90.00
_cell.angle_beta   90.00
_cell.angle_gamma   90.00
#
_symmetry.space_group_name_H-M   'P 1'
#
loop_
_entity.id
_entity.type
_entity.pdbx_description
1 polymer ?
#
loop_
_entity_poly.entity_id
_entity_poly.type
_entity_poly.pdbx_seq_one_letter_code
_entity_poly.pdbx_strand_id
1 'polypeptide(L)'
;FILASVLMPCVMAHGDHGHGGFKPSDPSLPIDTMLWMHIILQGAVWLGLFPLAMVLGLTRSRWHVPLSVTSLVLTSGGYILGRQPRGKTSRGFPHTAHGTFASFLIWYMLLQALMGTYLKLHLRFGEKRIRPVIVRIHGAFGTGFTIIGFVQSVLGVITLRNWCFGGHLGQCLAHGIMGGAFIGYGVLFLIFLKAGALWLRRRRISQEFLDSCVITAWGLVNAFTEHHGGPWTHKDLQHTLLGVVWFAAGAAGMWTSRNGKRSVLPAVVIILTGWAMSGHAQALMLSTMVHALFGWTLMAAGLARIIEVCFVLRDLPSGGEQEQQQLIALGHPPGQSGWFEIKAWQYLPIYLLMSAGVLFMSATDEELHWANDQGVDHITWGLIDFSIASIFFLWANMLVDLYTSSGGKRGMARRHALES
;
A
#
# COMPACT_ATOMS: atom_id res chain seq x y z
N PHE A 1 -2.23 5.56 -6.75
CA PHE A 1 -0.83 5.98 -6.70
C PHE A 1 -0.56 7.14 -7.66
N ILE A 2 -0.51 6.97 -8.99
CA ILE A 2 -0.27 8.10 -9.93
C ILE A 2 -1.28 9.25 -9.77
N LEU A 3 -2.57 8.95 -9.57
CA LEU A 3 -3.58 10.00 -9.38
C LEU A 3 -3.45 10.74 -8.02
N ALA A 4 -2.84 10.11 -7.01
CA ALA A 4 -2.64 10.72 -5.70
C ALA A 4 -1.36 11.60 -5.70
N SER A 5 -0.34 11.22 -6.48
CA SER A 5 0.88 12.01 -6.65
C SER A 5 0.73 13.18 -7.63
N VAL A 6 -0.17 13.10 -8.62
CA VAL A 6 -0.48 14.25 -9.49
C VAL A 6 -1.26 15.36 -8.75
N LEU A 7 -1.95 15.03 -7.65
CA LEU A 7 -2.68 16.01 -6.83
C LEU A 7 -1.81 16.68 -5.75
N MET A 8 -0.55 16.27 -5.57
CA MET A 8 0.35 16.76 -4.53
C MET A 8 0.63 18.28 -4.61
N PRO A 9 0.87 18.88 -5.80
CA PRO A 9 1.06 20.33 -5.91
C PRO A 9 -0.18 21.13 -5.53
N CYS A 10 -1.38 20.55 -5.64
CA CYS A 10 -2.63 21.23 -5.28
C CYS A 10 -2.88 21.25 -3.77
N VAL A 11 -2.30 20.33 -2.99
CA VAL A 11 -2.46 20.30 -1.52
C VAL A 11 -1.52 21.29 -0.83
N MET A 12 -0.35 21.57 -1.40
CA MET A 12 0.56 22.61 -0.88
C MET A 12 0.08 24.05 -1.17
N ALA A 13 -0.98 24.22 -1.97
CA ALA A 13 -1.50 25.53 -2.37
C ALA A 13 -2.64 26.07 -1.48
N HIS A 14 -2.96 25.41 -0.36
CA HIS A 14 -3.81 26.02 0.68
C HIS A 14 -2.95 26.55 1.83
N GLY A 15 -2.39 27.74 1.57
CA GLY A 15 -1.85 28.60 2.60
C GLY A 15 -2.93 29.05 3.58
N ASP A 16 -2.49 29.28 4.82
CA ASP A 16 -3.09 30.17 5.80
C ASP A 16 -4.60 30.02 6.05
N HIS A 17 -4.95 28.98 6.83
CA HIS A 17 -6.11 29.06 7.70
C HIS A 17 -5.68 29.42 9.12
N GLY A 18 -5.57 30.74 9.31
CA GLY A 18 -5.82 31.53 10.51
C GLY A 18 -5.73 30.85 11.89
N HIS A 19 -4.77 31.34 12.67
CA HIS A 19 -4.72 31.51 14.12
C HIS A 19 -6.01 31.21 14.91
N GLY A 20 -6.33 29.94 15.09
CA GLY A 20 -7.05 29.41 16.24
C GLY A 20 -6.15 28.36 16.86
N GLY A 21 -5.58 28.62 18.03
CA GLY A 21 -4.54 27.79 18.63
C GLY A 21 -4.94 26.31 18.67
N PHE A 22 -4.27 25.49 17.87
CA PHE A 22 -4.40 24.05 17.91
C PHE A 22 -4.10 23.59 19.34
N LYS A 23 -5.10 23.05 20.03
CA LYS A 23 -4.93 22.45 21.35
C LYS A 23 -4.82 20.94 21.17
N PRO A 24 -3.62 20.34 21.32
CA PRO A 24 -3.46 18.89 21.22
C PRO A 24 -4.30 18.17 22.27
N SER A 25 -4.63 16.90 22.02
CA SER A 25 -5.29 16.08 23.03
C SER A 25 -4.38 15.87 24.23
N ASP A 26 -4.95 15.87 25.45
CA ASP A 26 -4.17 15.70 26.67
C ASP A 26 -3.73 14.22 26.83
N PRO A 27 -2.42 13.92 26.73
CA PRO A 27 -1.93 12.56 26.82
C PRO A 27 -1.97 11.98 28.24
N SER A 28 -2.22 12.79 29.27
CA SER A 28 -2.38 12.31 30.65
C SER A 28 -3.74 11.64 30.90
N LEU A 29 -4.75 12.00 30.12
CA LEU A 29 -6.08 11.41 30.22
C LEU A 29 -6.11 10.03 29.54
N PRO A 30 -6.79 9.04 30.13
CA PRO A 30 -6.87 7.70 29.56
C PRO A 30 -7.76 7.65 28.31
N ILE A 31 -7.49 6.65 27.47
CA ILE A 31 -8.38 6.22 26.39
C ILE A 31 -9.53 5.42 27.00
N ASP A 32 -10.76 5.90 26.85
CA ASP A 32 -11.94 5.23 27.36
C ASP A 32 -12.31 3.97 26.56
N THR A 33 -13.17 3.12 27.13
CA THR A 33 -13.61 1.86 26.51
C THR A 33 -14.34 2.09 25.18
N MET A 34 -15.08 3.18 25.03
CA MET A 34 -15.83 3.50 23.81
C MET A 34 -14.89 3.80 22.64
N LEU A 35 -13.81 4.54 22.91
CA LEU A 35 -12.76 4.82 21.94
C LEU A 35 -11.94 3.57 21.63
N TRP A 36 -11.62 2.71 22.61
CA TRP A 36 -11.00 1.42 22.32
C TRP A 36 -11.87 0.54 21.42
N MET A 37 -13.18 0.46 21.69
CA MET A 37 -14.13 -0.22 20.83
C MET A 37 -14.16 0.38 19.42
N HIS A 38 -14.15 1.71 19.28
CA HIS A 38 -14.05 2.39 18.00
C HIS A 38 -12.77 1.98 17.24
N ILE A 39 -11.60 2.05 17.87
CA ILE A 39 -10.30 1.76 17.24
C ILE A 39 -10.25 0.31 16.75
N ILE A 40 -10.58 -0.65 17.63
CA ILE A 40 -10.51 -2.08 17.31
C ILE A 40 -11.54 -2.43 16.23
N LEU A 41 -12.78 -1.96 16.36
CA LEU A 41 -13.86 -2.25 15.40
C LEU A 41 -13.54 -1.65 14.02
N GLN A 42 -13.13 -0.39 13.96
CA GLN A 42 -12.81 0.26 12.68
C GLN A 42 -11.56 -0.36 12.03
N GLY A 43 -10.53 -0.70 12.82
CA GLY A 43 -9.35 -1.41 12.32
C GLY A 43 -9.74 -2.74 11.66
N ALA A 44 -10.54 -3.57 12.34
CA ALA A 44 -11.00 -4.86 11.82
C ALA A 44 -11.86 -4.70 10.55
N VAL A 45 -12.76 -3.71 10.52
CA VAL A 45 -13.65 -3.48 9.38
C VAL A 45 -12.91 -2.95 8.16
N TRP A 46 -12.06 -1.93 8.33
CA TRP A 46 -11.37 -1.25 7.23
C TRP A 46 -10.18 -2.02 6.69
N LEU A 47 -9.39 -2.68 7.54
CA LEU A 47 -8.23 -3.46 7.11
C LEU A 47 -8.58 -4.91 6.80
N GLY A 48 -9.65 -5.47 7.36
CA GLY A 48 -10.08 -6.85 7.16
C GLY A 48 -11.33 -6.98 6.28
N LEU A 49 -12.50 -6.59 6.80
CA LEU A 49 -13.78 -6.96 6.19
C LEU A 49 -14.02 -6.29 4.83
N PHE A 50 -13.67 -5.01 4.64
CA PHE A 50 -13.84 -4.34 3.36
C PHE A 50 -12.94 -4.91 2.24
N PRO A 51 -11.62 -5.13 2.46
CA PRO A 51 -10.78 -5.83 1.49
C PRO A 51 -11.28 -7.25 1.15
N LEU A 52 -11.77 -7.99 2.15
CA LEU A 52 -12.37 -9.31 1.92
C LEU A 52 -13.65 -9.21 1.07
N ALA A 53 -14.55 -8.27 1.40
CA ALA A 53 -15.77 -8.03 0.63
C ALA A 53 -15.45 -7.61 -0.82
N MET A 54 -14.42 -6.79 -1.03
CA MET A 54 -13.92 -6.42 -2.35
C MET A 54 -13.51 -7.65 -3.15
N VAL A 55 -12.66 -8.54 -2.61
CA VAL A 55 -12.22 -9.76 -3.32
C VAL A 55 -13.41 -10.65 -3.66
N LEU A 56 -14.33 -10.86 -2.72
CA LEU A 56 -15.56 -11.63 -2.97
C LEU A 56 -16.42 -11.00 -4.07
N GLY A 57 -16.44 -9.67 -4.18
CA GLY A 57 -17.11 -8.95 -5.27
C GLY A 57 -16.44 -9.18 -6.62
N LEU A 58 -15.11 -9.12 -6.66
CA LEU A 58 -14.31 -9.39 -7.87
C LEU A 58 -14.49 -10.83 -8.38
N THR A 59 -14.67 -11.80 -7.48
CA THR A 59 -14.93 -13.21 -7.81
C THR A 59 -16.41 -13.53 -8.00
N ARG A 60 -17.30 -12.54 -7.87
CA ARG A 60 -18.77 -12.68 -7.96
C ARG A 60 -19.36 -13.69 -6.97
N SER A 61 -18.75 -13.82 -5.79
CA SER A 61 -19.25 -14.69 -4.73
C SER A 61 -20.59 -14.20 -4.16
N ARG A 62 -21.48 -15.14 -3.84
CA ARG A 62 -22.76 -14.84 -3.17
C ARG A 62 -22.59 -14.15 -1.81
N TRP A 63 -21.43 -14.32 -1.18
CA TRP A 63 -21.08 -13.73 0.12
C TRP A 63 -20.66 -12.27 0.05
N HIS A 64 -20.43 -11.72 -1.15
CA HIS A 64 -20.06 -10.32 -1.31
C HIS A 64 -21.08 -9.36 -0.69
N VAL A 65 -22.37 -9.53 -1.00
CA VAL A 65 -23.42 -8.62 -0.52
C VAL A 65 -23.63 -8.73 0.99
N PRO A 66 -23.82 -9.93 1.58
CA PRO A 66 -23.92 -10.07 3.04
C PRO A 66 -22.73 -9.43 3.77
N LEU A 67 -21.49 -9.73 3.34
CA LEU A 67 -20.30 -9.19 4.00
C LEU A 67 -20.22 -7.67 3.85
N SER A 68 -20.53 -7.12 2.68
CA SER A 68 -20.53 -5.67 2.45
C SER A 68 -21.54 -4.95 3.35
N VAL A 69 -22.75 -5.50 3.50
CA VAL A 69 -23.78 -4.95 4.39
C VAL A 69 -23.33 -5.03 5.84
N THR A 70 -22.78 -6.16 6.29
CA THR A 70 -22.22 -6.30 7.64
C THR A 70 -21.12 -5.27 7.89
N SER A 71 -20.17 -5.09 6.97
CA SER A 71 -19.12 -4.08 7.08
C SER A 71 -19.68 -2.66 7.20
N LEU A 72 -20.72 -2.33 6.42
CA LEU A 72 -21.39 -1.02 6.47
C LEU A 72 -22.12 -0.78 7.81
N VAL A 73 -22.78 -1.80 8.36
CA VAL A 73 -23.43 -1.70 9.67
C VAL A 73 -22.40 -1.52 10.77
N LEU A 74 -21.33 -2.34 10.76
CA LEU A 74 -20.27 -2.27 11.76
C LEU A 74 -19.52 -0.94 11.72
N THR A 75 -19.17 -0.42 10.52
CA THR A 75 -18.48 0.87 10.42
C THR A 75 -19.38 2.03 10.83
N SER A 76 -20.69 1.96 10.58
CA SER A 76 -21.65 2.95 11.05
C SER A 76 -21.75 2.96 12.58
N GLY A 77 -21.82 1.78 13.21
CA GLY A 77 -21.76 1.65 14.67
C GLY A 77 -20.45 2.20 15.24
N GLY A 78 -19.31 1.84 14.65
CA GLY A 78 -18.01 2.37 15.03
C GLY A 78 -17.92 3.90 14.87
N TYR A 79 -18.55 4.48 13.85
CA TYR A 79 -18.58 5.93 13.65
C TYR A 79 -19.31 6.63 14.80
N ILE A 80 -20.44 6.08 15.25
CA ILE A 80 -21.20 6.60 16.39
C ILE A 80 -20.34 6.56 17.67
N LEU A 81 -19.66 5.44 17.92
CA LEU A 81 -18.74 5.30 19.07
C LEU A 81 -17.65 6.39 19.07
N GLY A 82 -17.12 6.75 17.90
CA GLY A 82 -16.07 7.76 17.78
C GLY A 82 -16.52 9.20 18.07
N ARG A 83 -17.82 9.51 17.93
CA ARG A 83 -18.38 10.86 18.10
C ARG A 83 -18.91 11.16 19.49
N GLN A 84 -18.96 10.19 20.39
CA GLN A 84 -19.58 10.40 21.69
C GLN A 84 -18.89 11.53 22.47
N PRO A 85 -19.67 12.46 23.09
CA PRO A 85 -19.11 13.56 23.85
C PRO A 85 -18.20 13.04 24.96
N ARG A 86 -16.98 13.56 25.03
CA ARG A 86 -16.03 13.15 26.05
C ARG A 86 -16.11 14.08 27.24
N GLY A 87 -16.27 13.50 28.43
CA GLY A 87 -16.27 14.22 29.68
C GLY A 87 -14.86 14.69 30.07
N LYS A 88 -14.74 15.39 31.20
CA LYS A 88 -13.45 15.87 31.73
C LYS A 88 -12.46 14.75 32.07
N THR A 89 -12.93 13.51 32.19
CA THR A 89 -12.16 12.33 32.63
C THR A 89 -11.62 11.47 31.49
N SER A 90 -11.95 11.79 30.23
CA SER A 90 -11.61 10.96 29.07
C SER A 90 -11.02 11.81 27.95
N ARG A 91 -10.02 11.28 27.24
CA ARG A 91 -9.22 12.06 26.28
C ARG A 91 -10.02 12.53 25.07
N GLY A 92 -10.31 13.83 25.00
CA GLY A 92 -10.88 14.50 23.82
C GLY A 92 -9.85 14.78 22.73
N PHE A 93 -10.26 14.67 21.46
CA PHE A 93 -9.42 15.01 20.31
C PHE A 93 -9.96 16.27 19.60
N PRO A 94 -9.08 17.16 19.14
CA PRO A 94 -9.48 18.31 18.33
C PRO A 94 -9.93 17.87 16.93
N HIS A 95 -10.31 18.84 16.10
CA HIS A 95 -10.53 18.58 14.68
C HIS A 95 -9.22 18.13 14.02
N THR A 96 -9.21 16.94 13.42
CA THR A 96 -8.03 16.34 12.78
C THR A 96 -8.33 15.87 11.36
N ALA A 97 -7.28 15.61 10.58
CA ALA A 97 -7.39 15.02 9.25
C ALA A 97 -8.17 13.69 9.24
N HIS A 98 -8.06 12.87 10.29
CA HIS A 98 -8.85 11.64 10.46
C HIS A 98 -10.36 11.92 10.51
N GLY A 99 -10.77 12.92 11.30
CA GLY A 99 -12.18 13.32 11.43
C GLY A 99 -12.74 13.93 10.15
N THR A 100 -11.95 14.78 9.48
CA THR A 100 -12.30 15.35 8.16
C THR A 100 -12.44 14.24 7.12
N PHE A 101 -11.45 13.36 7.01
CA PHE A 101 -11.46 12.26 6.05
C PHE A 101 -12.64 11.32 6.31
N ALA A 102 -12.90 10.95 7.57
CA ALA A 102 -14.07 10.16 7.95
C ALA A 102 -15.40 10.76 7.46
N SER A 103 -15.55 12.08 7.50
CA SER A 103 -16.75 12.76 7.03
C SER A 103 -16.95 12.61 5.51
N PHE A 104 -15.86 12.62 4.73
CA PHE A 104 -15.90 12.27 3.31
C PHE A 104 -16.23 10.79 3.07
N LEU A 105 -15.74 9.89 3.93
CA LEU A 105 -15.98 8.45 3.80
C LEU A 105 -17.46 8.08 3.91
N ILE A 106 -18.27 8.84 4.66
CA ILE A 106 -19.72 8.61 4.74
C ILE A 106 -20.35 8.71 3.34
N TRP A 107 -20.02 9.77 2.60
CA TRP A 107 -20.53 9.98 1.24
C TRP A 107 -19.99 8.94 0.27
N TYR A 108 -18.72 8.56 0.42
CA TYR A 108 -18.11 7.50 -0.35
C TYR A 108 -18.84 6.15 -0.18
N MET A 109 -19.13 5.76 1.06
CA MET A 109 -19.85 4.54 1.39
C MET A 109 -21.31 4.60 0.93
N LEU A 110 -21.98 5.75 1.11
CA LEU A 110 -23.36 5.95 0.63
C LEU A 110 -23.42 5.76 -0.89
N LEU A 111 -22.52 6.40 -1.65
CA LEU A 111 -22.47 6.25 -3.10
C LEU A 111 -22.21 4.80 -3.51
N GLN A 112 -21.27 4.11 -2.85
CA GLN A 112 -20.99 2.71 -3.12
C GLN A 112 -22.21 1.81 -2.83
N ALA A 113 -22.92 2.05 -1.74
CA ALA A 113 -24.12 1.31 -1.34
C ALA A 113 -25.29 1.55 -2.31
N LEU A 114 -25.51 2.79 -2.76
CA LEU A 114 -26.53 3.14 -3.75
C LEU A 114 -26.26 2.45 -5.10
N MET A 115 -25.01 2.50 -5.58
CA MET A 115 -24.61 1.79 -6.79
C MET A 115 -24.78 0.27 -6.65
N GLY A 116 -24.37 -0.30 -5.51
CA GLY A 116 -24.53 -1.74 -5.23
C GLY A 116 -26.00 -2.16 -5.21
N THR A 117 -26.85 -1.36 -4.59
CA THR A 117 -28.31 -1.58 -4.53
C THR A 117 -28.94 -1.53 -5.92
N TYR A 118 -28.63 -0.50 -6.72
CA TYR A 118 -29.08 -0.38 -8.11
C TYR A 118 -28.69 -1.63 -8.93
N LEU A 119 -27.44 -2.09 -8.81
CA LEU A 119 -26.96 -3.26 -9.55
C LEU A 119 -27.62 -4.57 -9.11
N LYS A 120 -27.95 -4.71 -7.82
CA LYS A 120 -28.53 -5.92 -7.25
C LYS A 120 -30.03 -6.05 -7.48
N LEU A 121 -30.76 -4.94 -7.50
CA LEU A 121 -32.21 -4.90 -7.72
C LEU A 121 -32.64 -5.11 -9.19
N HIS A 122 -31.69 -5.23 -10.13
CA HIS A 122 -31.98 -5.46 -11.56
C HIS A 122 -32.99 -4.47 -12.15
N LEU A 123 -32.87 -3.20 -11.77
CA LEU A 123 -33.75 -2.13 -12.25
C LEU A 123 -33.64 -1.99 -13.78
N ARG A 124 -34.79 -1.98 -14.48
CA ARG A 124 -34.87 -1.89 -15.96
C ARG A 124 -34.46 -0.50 -16.49
N PHE A 125 -34.45 0.51 -15.63
CA PHE A 125 -34.06 1.86 -16.00
C PHE A 125 -32.58 1.94 -16.38
N GLY A 126 -32.30 2.34 -17.62
CA GLY A 126 -30.94 2.58 -18.10
C GLY A 126 -30.10 1.32 -18.30
N GLU A 127 -30.71 0.15 -18.42
CA GLU A 127 -30.02 -1.16 -18.46
C GLU A 127 -28.89 -1.24 -19.52
N LYS A 128 -29.11 -0.69 -20.72
CA LYS A 128 -28.13 -0.76 -21.82
C LYS A 128 -27.08 0.36 -21.80
N ARG A 129 -27.37 1.52 -21.20
CA ARG A 129 -26.48 2.71 -21.21
C ARG A 129 -25.81 2.97 -19.86
N ILE A 130 -26.59 2.95 -18.78
CA ILE A 130 -26.18 3.37 -17.44
C ILE A 130 -25.54 2.21 -16.67
N ARG A 131 -26.16 1.02 -16.71
CA ARG A 131 -25.67 -0.14 -15.95
C ARG A 131 -24.20 -0.50 -16.22
N PRO A 132 -23.70 -0.54 -17.47
CA PRO A 132 -22.29 -0.84 -17.73
C PRO A 132 -21.34 0.20 -17.12
N VAL A 133 -21.75 1.46 -17.06
CA VAL A 133 -20.97 2.54 -16.44
C VAL A 133 -20.96 2.35 -14.92
N ILE A 134 -22.11 2.11 -14.30
CA ILE A 134 -22.21 1.88 -12.85
C ILE A 134 -21.40 0.64 -12.44
N VAL A 135 -21.41 -0.45 -13.20
CA VAL A 135 -20.56 -1.63 -12.91
C VAL A 135 -19.08 -1.27 -12.87
N ARG A 136 -18.60 -0.42 -13.79
CA ARG A 136 -17.20 0.01 -13.81
C ARG A 136 -16.87 0.92 -12.62
N ILE A 137 -17.73 1.90 -12.34
CA ILE A 137 -17.52 2.84 -11.23
C ILE A 137 -17.59 2.12 -9.89
N HIS A 138 -18.61 1.29 -9.66
CA HIS A 138 -18.77 0.48 -8.46
C HIS A 138 -17.58 -0.46 -8.23
N GLY A 139 -17.06 -1.07 -9.31
CA GLY A 139 -15.86 -1.90 -9.23
C GLY A 139 -14.60 -1.09 -8.88
N ALA A 140 -14.43 0.10 -9.47
CA ALA A 140 -13.30 0.98 -9.21
C ALA A 140 -13.32 1.52 -7.77
N PHE A 141 -14.47 2.00 -7.30
CA PHE A 141 -14.68 2.45 -5.92
C PHE A 141 -14.51 1.27 -4.96
N GLY A 142 -15.12 0.12 -5.23
CA GLY A 142 -14.95 -1.10 -4.42
C GLY A 142 -13.48 -1.48 -4.23
N THR A 143 -12.66 -1.33 -5.28
CA THR A 143 -11.22 -1.60 -5.22
C THR A 143 -10.45 -0.58 -4.38
N GLY A 144 -10.96 0.65 -4.29
CA GLY A 144 -10.35 1.75 -3.52
C GLY A 144 -10.41 1.55 -2.00
N PHE A 145 -11.35 0.74 -1.48
CA PHE A 145 -11.53 0.55 -0.04
C PHE A 145 -10.28 0.08 0.70
N THR A 146 -9.43 -0.75 0.08
CA THR A 146 -8.17 -1.21 0.69
C THR A 146 -7.21 -0.05 0.94
N ILE A 147 -7.05 0.85 -0.04
CA ILE A 147 -6.15 2.00 0.07
C ILE A 147 -6.74 3.03 1.05
N ILE A 148 -8.03 3.30 0.92
CA ILE A 148 -8.75 4.26 1.78
C ILE A 148 -8.73 3.80 3.24
N GLY A 149 -8.97 2.51 3.49
CA GLY A 149 -8.93 1.92 4.83
C GLY A 149 -7.54 2.00 5.45
N PHE A 150 -6.49 1.74 4.67
CA PHE A 150 -5.11 1.93 5.12
C PHE A 150 -4.84 3.39 5.51
N VAL A 151 -5.16 4.36 4.65
CA VAL A 151 -4.97 5.79 4.93
C VAL A 151 -5.75 6.23 6.16
N GLN A 152 -7.02 5.84 6.28
CA GLN A 152 -7.85 6.20 7.43
C GLN A 152 -7.33 5.61 8.75
N SER A 153 -6.75 4.41 8.69
CA SER A 153 -6.14 3.76 9.86
C SER A 153 -4.86 4.49 10.30
N VAL A 154 -4.00 4.86 9.34
CA VAL A 154 -2.79 5.67 9.62
C VAL A 154 -3.17 7.03 10.21
N LEU A 155 -4.14 7.73 9.62
CA LEU A 155 -4.65 9.00 10.16
C LEU A 155 -5.23 8.83 11.57
N GLY A 156 -5.82 7.67 11.87
CA GLY A 156 -6.31 7.30 13.19
C GLY A 156 -5.19 7.20 14.22
N VAL A 157 -4.08 6.54 13.88
CA VAL A 157 -2.88 6.45 14.73
C VAL A 157 -2.29 7.85 14.96
N ILE A 158 -2.12 8.64 13.90
CA ILE A 158 -1.63 10.03 13.98
C ILE A 158 -2.50 10.85 14.94
N THR A 159 -3.84 10.72 14.83
CA THR A 159 -4.78 11.41 15.73
C THR A 159 -4.63 10.94 17.17
N LEU A 160 -4.54 9.62 17.39
CA LEU A 160 -4.41 9.03 18.73
C LEU A 160 -3.16 9.54 19.46
N ARG A 161 -2.08 9.79 18.72
CA ARG A 161 -0.77 10.15 19.24
C ARG A 161 -0.46 11.65 19.25
N ASN A 162 -1.32 12.47 18.63
CA ASN A 162 -1.05 13.88 18.33
C ASN A 162 0.22 14.11 17.48
N TRP A 163 0.52 13.21 16.55
CA TRP A 163 1.66 13.37 15.64
C TRP A 163 1.30 14.21 14.42
N CYS A 164 2.31 14.66 13.69
CA CYS A 164 2.22 15.31 12.38
C CYS A 164 1.58 16.71 12.39
N PHE A 165 1.63 17.40 13.52
CA PHE A 165 1.16 18.79 13.64
C PHE A 165 2.33 19.79 13.60
N GLY A 166 2.03 21.06 13.27
CA GLY A 166 3.02 22.12 13.22
C GLY A 166 4.15 21.84 12.22
N GLY A 167 5.40 22.05 12.64
CA GLY A 167 6.59 21.89 11.80
C GLY A 167 6.92 20.46 11.37
N HIS A 168 6.23 19.44 11.92
CA HIS A 168 6.52 18.02 11.65
C HIS A 168 5.75 17.47 10.44
N LEU A 169 4.77 18.22 9.90
CA LEU A 169 3.88 17.74 8.84
C LEU A 169 4.64 17.24 7.59
N GLY A 170 5.66 17.99 7.13
CA GLY A 170 6.44 17.60 5.95
C GLY A 170 7.18 16.27 6.14
N GLN A 171 7.77 16.07 7.32
CA GLN A 171 8.49 14.84 7.66
C GLN A 171 7.53 13.64 7.74
N CYS A 172 6.37 13.82 8.38
CA CYS A 172 5.31 12.82 8.43
C CYS A 172 4.77 12.44 7.04
N LEU A 173 4.52 13.43 6.18
CA LEU A 173 4.04 13.17 4.82
C LEU A 173 5.08 12.38 4.02
N ALA A 174 6.36 12.73 4.13
CA ALA A 174 7.44 12.00 3.48
C ALA A 174 7.46 10.51 3.91
N HIS A 175 7.45 10.24 5.21
CA HIS A 175 7.52 8.87 5.76
C HIS A 175 6.25 8.08 5.47
N GLY A 176 5.08 8.67 5.68
CA GLY A 176 3.78 8.04 5.43
C GLY A 176 3.56 7.70 3.96
N ILE A 177 3.87 8.63 3.04
CA ILE A 177 3.64 8.43 1.60
C ILE A 177 4.66 7.46 1.02
N MET A 178 5.95 7.61 1.31
CA MET A 178 6.98 6.72 0.78
C MET A 178 6.91 5.32 1.41
N GLY A 179 6.73 5.22 2.73
CA GLY A 179 6.58 3.94 3.43
C GLY A 179 5.32 3.19 2.94
N GLY A 180 4.19 3.90 2.87
CA GLY A 180 2.96 3.37 2.28
C GLY A 180 3.11 2.98 0.80
N ALA A 181 3.92 3.69 0.02
CA ALA A 181 4.21 3.34 -1.37
C ALA A 181 5.00 2.04 -1.49
N PHE A 182 5.97 1.78 -0.62
CA PHE A 182 6.69 0.49 -0.60
C PHE A 182 5.78 -0.67 -0.21
N ILE A 183 4.92 -0.50 0.80
CA ILE A 183 3.89 -1.50 1.16
C ILE A 183 2.96 -1.77 -0.05
N GLY A 184 2.45 -0.70 -0.66
CA GLY A 184 1.58 -0.79 -1.83
C GLY A 184 2.27 -1.44 -3.03
N TYR A 185 3.55 -1.15 -3.27
CA TYR A 185 4.33 -1.79 -4.31
C TYR A 185 4.51 -3.28 -4.04
N GLY A 186 4.78 -3.70 -2.80
CA GLY A 186 4.80 -5.11 -2.41
C GLY A 186 3.47 -5.82 -2.72
N VAL A 187 2.33 -5.21 -2.42
CA VAL A 187 1.01 -5.75 -2.76
C VAL A 187 0.81 -5.86 -4.27
N LEU A 188 1.17 -4.84 -5.05
CA LEU A 188 1.08 -4.88 -6.51
C LEU A 188 1.98 -5.95 -7.11
N PHE A 189 3.20 -6.09 -6.60
CA PHE A 189 4.14 -7.12 -6.99
C PHE A 189 3.55 -8.52 -6.69
N LEU A 190 2.97 -8.73 -5.51
CA LEU A 190 2.27 -9.97 -5.19
C LEU A 190 1.11 -10.28 -6.15
N ILE A 191 0.33 -9.25 -6.52
CA ILE A 191 -0.74 -9.39 -7.52
C ILE A 191 -0.16 -9.77 -8.89
N PHE A 192 0.94 -9.16 -9.33
CA PHE A 192 1.60 -9.53 -10.58
C PHE A 192 2.12 -10.97 -10.54
N LEU A 193 2.74 -11.37 -9.43
CA LEU A 193 3.26 -12.70 -9.19
C LEU A 193 2.15 -13.75 -9.24
N LYS A 194 1.03 -13.56 -8.53
CA LYS A 194 -0.01 -14.59 -8.40
C LYS A 194 -1.14 -14.51 -9.43
N ALA A 195 -1.46 -13.32 -9.95
CA ALA A 195 -2.63 -13.10 -10.80
C ALA A 195 -2.33 -12.34 -12.12
N GLY A 196 -1.21 -11.64 -12.21
CA GLY A 196 -0.90 -10.73 -13.31
C GLY A 196 0.03 -11.29 -14.41
N ALA A 197 0.73 -12.40 -14.17
CA ALA A 197 1.74 -12.94 -15.10
C ALA A 197 1.22 -13.13 -16.54
N LEU A 198 0.03 -13.73 -16.71
CA LEU A 198 -0.59 -13.91 -18.03
C LEU A 198 -1.03 -12.60 -18.68
N TRP A 199 -1.35 -11.56 -17.91
CA TRP A 199 -1.65 -10.25 -18.46
C TRP A 199 -0.39 -9.58 -19.01
N LEU A 200 0.71 -9.63 -18.24
CA LEU A 200 2.04 -9.16 -18.67
C LEU A 200 2.48 -9.84 -19.98
N ARG A 201 2.35 -11.17 -20.04
CA ARG A 201 2.67 -11.97 -21.23
C ARG A 201 1.87 -11.55 -22.47
N ARG A 202 0.54 -11.44 -22.35
CA ARG A 202 -0.33 -11.02 -23.48
C ARG A 202 -0.03 -9.61 -23.96
N ARG A 203 0.41 -8.72 -23.08
CA ARG A 203 0.79 -7.36 -23.45
C ARG A 203 2.23 -7.25 -23.98
N ARG A 204 3.03 -8.31 -23.87
CA ARG A 204 4.49 -8.30 -24.14
C ARG A 204 5.22 -7.21 -23.35
N ILE A 205 4.83 -7.04 -22.08
CA ILE A 205 5.42 -6.09 -21.14
C ILE A 205 5.97 -6.89 -19.95
N SER A 206 7.20 -6.60 -19.53
CA SER A 206 7.79 -7.16 -18.31
C SER A 206 7.38 -6.34 -17.09
N GLN A 207 7.43 -6.95 -15.90
CA GLN A 207 7.13 -6.22 -14.68
C GLN A 207 8.12 -5.06 -14.49
N GLU A 208 9.38 -5.31 -14.80
CA GLU A 208 10.49 -4.36 -14.70
C GLU A 208 10.28 -3.13 -15.57
N PHE A 209 9.60 -3.27 -16.72
CA PHE A 209 9.24 -2.12 -17.54
C PHE A 209 8.25 -1.20 -16.80
N LEU A 210 7.24 -1.77 -16.13
CA LEU A 210 6.28 -0.99 -15.34
C LEU A 210 6.94 -0.37 -14.12
N ASP A 211 7.79 -1.12 -13.42
CA ASP A 211 8.57 -0.63 -12.28
C ASP A 211 9.46 0.54 -12.72
N SER A 212 10.11 0.41 -13.88
CA SER A 212 10.93 1.47 -14.48
C SER A 212 10.12 2.72 -14.83
N CYS A 213 8.90 2.58 -15.35
CA CYS A 213 8.02 3.72 -15.61
C CYS A 213 7.70 4.50 -14.33
N VAL A 214 7.40 3.79 -13.23
CA VAL A 214 7.11 4.41 -11.93
C VAL A 214 8.35 5.08 -11.36
N ILE A 215 9.50 4.40 -11.39
CA ILE A 215 10.79 4.93 -10.93
C ILE A 215 11.15 6.21 -11.71
N THR A 216 10.99 6.22 -13.04
CA THR A 216 11.23 7.42 -13.85
C THR A 216 10.30 8.56 -13.48
N ALA A 217 9.00 8.29 -13.39
CA ALA A 217 8.01 9.32 -13.09
C ALA A 217 8.22 9.93 -11.69
N TRP A 218 8.48 9.08 -10.69
CA TRP A 218 8.77 9.54 -9.33
C TRP A 218 10.10 10.28 -9.24
N GLY A 219 11.16 9.76 -9.88
CA GLY A 219 12.46 10.41 -9.92
C GLY A 219 12.40 11.80 -10.54
N LEU A 220 11.60 11.97 -11.60
CA LEU A 220 11.37 13.28 -12.22
C LEU A 220 10.71 14.24 -11.23
N VAL A 221 9.63 13.84 -10.56
CA VAL A 221 8.97 14.69 -9.54
C VAL A 221 9.98 15.07 -8.46
N ASN A 222 10.65 14.08 -7.86
CA ASN A 222 11.57 14.28 -6.75
C ASN A 222 12.75 15.21 -7.12
N ALA A 223 13.30 15.06 -8.32
CA ALA A 223 14.39 15.91 -8.79
C ALA A 223 14.01 17.39 -8.93
N PHE A 224 12.73 17.71 -9.14
CA PHE A 224 12.26 19.07 -9.34
C PHE A 224 11.48 19.67 -8.17
N THR A 225 11.05 18.87 -7.19
CA THR A 225 10.22 19.35 -6.07
C THR A 225 10.93 19.44 -4.74
N GLU A 226 12.10 18.83 -4.57
CA GLU A 226 12.76 18.73 -3.27
C GLU A 226 13.35 20.06 -2.77
N HIS A 227 13.85 20.91 -3.69
CA HIS A 227 14.35 22.22 -3.32
C HIS A 227 13.21 23.25 -3.26
N HIS A 228 12.91 23.73 -2.06
CA HIS A 228 11.83 24.69 -1.81
C HIS A 228 12.28 26.16 -1.82
N GLY A 229 13.47 26.44 -2.36
CA GLY A 229 14.07 27.78 -2.40
C GLY A 229 15.10 28.03 -1.29
N GLY A 230 15.81 29.16 -1.36
CA GLY A 230 16.90 29.50 -0.43
C GLY A 230 18.25 28.88 -0.80
N PRO A 231 19.26 28.98 0.08
CA PRO A 231 20.55 28.34 -0.14
C PRO A 231 20.45 26.82 -0.13
N TRP A 232 21.18 26.15 -1.01
CA TRP A 232 21.23 24.68 -1.05
C TRP A 232 21.83 24.12 0.24
N THR A 233 21.11 23.20 0.86
CA THR A 233 21.64 22.41 1.97
C THR A 233 22.18 21.06 1.49
N HIS A 234 22.98 20.40 2.33
CA HIS A 234 23.46 19.05 2.03
C HIS A 234 22.31 18.05 1.85
N LYS A 235 21.24 18.21 2.64
CA LYS A 235 20.02 17.40 2.56
C LYS A 235 19.33 17.58 1.21
N ASP A 236 19.13 18.84 0.78
CA ASP A 236 18.50 19.15 -0.51
C ASP A 236 19.27 18.53 -1.67
N LEU A 237 20.60 18.63 -1.63
CA LEU A 237 21.47 18.08 -2.67
C LEU A 237 21.37 16.55 -2.73
N GLN A 238 21.45 15.87 -1.57
CA GLN A 238 21.35 14.41 -1.50
C GLN A 238 19.99 13.92 -2.04
N HIS A 239 18.89 14.53 -1.59
CA HIS A 239 17.55 14.11 -1.98
C HIS A 239 17.25 14.44 -3.45
N THR A 240 17.68 15.61 -3.94
CA THR A 240 17.54 15.99 -5.35
C THR A 240 18.32 15.04 -6.26
N LEU A 241 19.58 14.73 -5.93
CA LEU A 241 20.41 13.81 -6.70
C LEU A 241 19.87 12.37 -6.67
N LEU A 242 19.27 11.94 -5.55
CA LEU A 242 18.57 10.66 -5.50
C LEU A 242 17.40 10.62 -6.51
N GLY A 243 16.66 11.73 -6.66
CA GLY A 243 15.65 11.91 -7.70
C GLY A 243 16.21 11.80 -9.12
N VAL A 244 17.34 12.45 -9.38
CA VAL A 244 18.03 12.38 -10.68
C VAL A 244 18.47 10.95 -11.01
N VAL A 245 19.03 10.22 -10.02
CA VAL A 245 19.40 8.80 -10.19
C VAL A 245 18.17 7.96 -10.52
N TRP A 246 17.05 8.13 -9.80
CA TRP A 246 15.80 7.43 -10.09
C TRP A 246 15.31 7.72 -11.50
N PHE A 247 15.28 8.99 -11.91
CA PHE A 247 14.85 9.36 -13.26
C PHE A 247 15.71 8.69 -14.34
N ALA A 248 17.03 8.87 -14.27
CA ALA A 248 17.97 8.39 -15.27
C ALA A 248 18.02 6.85 -15.34
N ALA A 249 18.15 6.19 -14.18
CA ALA A 249 18.21 4.74 -14.11
C ALA A 249 16.85 4.09 -14.43
N GLY A 250 15.73 4.73 -14.09
CA GLY A 250 14.41 4.31 -14.54
C GLY A 250 14.27 4.38 -16.07
N ALA A 251 14.77 5.45 -16.71
CA ALA A 251 14.73 5.58 -18.16
C ALA A 251 15.58 4.49 -18.84
N ALA A 252 16.76 4.19 -18.29
CA ALA A 252 17.59 3.06 -18.71
C ALA A 252 16.89 1.71 -18.49
N GLY A 253 16.16 1.55 -17.38
CA GLY A 253 15.32 0.40 -17.08
C GLY A 253 14.21 0.18 -18.10
N MET A 254 13.51 1.25 -18.50
CA MET A 254 12.51 1.18 -19.57
C MET A 254 13.15 0.73 -20.89
N TRP A 255 14.32 1.27 -21.24
CA TRP A 255 15.03 0.93 -22.47
C TRP A 255 15.48 -0.53 -22.53
N THR A 256 16.03 -1.04 -21.43
CA THR A 256 16.51 -2.43 -21.30
C THR A 256 15.37 -3.45 -21.21
N SER A 257 14.21 -3.03 -20.69
CA SER A 257 13.03 -3.89 -20.51
C SER A 257 12.07 -3.92 -21.71
N ARG A 258 12.41 -3.25 -22.82
CA ARG A 258 11.55 -3.20 -24.02
C ARG A 258 11.27 -4.60 -24.59
N ASN A 259 10.11 -4.73 -25.24
CA ASN A 259 9.64 -5.97 -25.86
C ASN A 259 9.48 -7.14 -24.87
N GLY A 260 9.19 -6.85 -23.61
CA GLY A 260 8.95 -7.86 -22.58
C GLY A 260 10.21 -8.48 -21.99
N LYS A 261 11.39 -7.92 -22.25
CA LYS A 261 12.65 -8.37 -21.65
C LYS A 261 12.68 -8.05 -20.14
N ARG A 262 13.25 -8.95 -19.34
CA ARG A 262 13.53 -8.71 -17.93
C ARG A 262 14.75 -7.80 -17.78
N SER A 263 14.86 -7.09 -16.65
CA SER A 263 15.95 -6.16 -16.36
C SER A 263 16.23 -6.08 -14.86
N VAL A 264 17.50 -5.93 -14.50
CA VAL A 264 17.89 -5.74 -13.08
C VAL A 264 17.90 -4.27 -12.67
N LEU A 265 17.74 -3.33 -13.60
CA LEU A 265 17.88 -1.89 -13.35
C LEU A 265 16.96 -1.37 -12.24
N PRO A 266 15.66 -1.71 -12.19
CA PRO A 266 14.81 -1.34 -11.07
C PRO A 266 15.37 -1.78 -9.71
N ALA A 267 15.88 -3.01 -9.64
CA ALA A 267 16.45 -3.55 -8.40
C ALA A 267 17.75 -2.82 -7.99
N VAL A 268 18.57 -2.42 -8.96
CA VAL A 268 19.77 -1.59 -8.71
C VAL A 268 19.39 -0.24 -8.12
N VAL A 269 18.34 0.42 -8.64
CA VAL A 269 17.85 1.70 -8.08
C VAL A 269 17.40 1.54 -6.62
N ILE A 270 16.69 0.45 -6.32
CA ILE A 270 16.27 0.12 -4.95
C ILE A 270 17.49 -0.12 -4.04
N ILE A 271 18.53 -0.80 -4.52
CA ILE A 271 19.79 -0.97 -3.75
C ILE A 271 20.48 0.37 -3.49
N LEU A 272 20.63 1.23 -4.50
CA LEU A 272 21.27 2.54 -4.35
C LEU A 272 20.50 3.42 -3.35
N THR A 273 19.17 3.35 -3.38
CA THR A 273 18.30 4.04 -2.41
C THR A 273 18.55 3.50 -1.01
N GLY A 274 18.57 2.18 -0.84
CA GLY A 274 18.83 1.56 0.46
C GLY A 274 20.21 1.91 1.01
N TRP A 275 21.25 1.93 0.17
CA TRP A 275 22.58 2.37 0.56
C TRP A 275 22.59 3.83 1.03
N ALA A 276 22.01 4.74 0.24
CA ALA A 276 21.97 6.17 0.60
C ALA A 276 21.25 6.40 1.94
N MET A 277 20.13 5.72 2.15
CA MET A 277 19.34 5.83 3.38
C MET A 277 20.05 5.17 4.57
N SER A 278 20.84 4.12 4.35
CA SER A 278 21.61 3.48 5.43
C SER A 278 22.73 4.35 6.00
N GLY A 279 23.22 5.31 5.22
CA GLY A 279 24.21 6.30 5.64
C GLY A 279 23.61 7.63 6.12
N HIS A 280 22.28 7.76 6.17
CA HIS A 280 21.61 9.03 6.44
C HIS A 280 21.51 9.30 7.95
N ALA A 281 22.53 9.95 8.52
CA ALA A 281 22.59 10.29 9.93
C ALA A 281 21.42 11.19 10.36
N GLN A 282 20.79 10.84 11.49
CA GLN A 282 19.69 11.57 12.11
C GLN A 282 20.14 12.19 13.44
N ALA A 283 19.39 13.17 13.94
CA ALA A 283 19.68 13.79 15.24
C ALA A 283 19.58 12.79 16.40
N LEU A 284 18.61 11.87 16.34
CA LEU A 284 18.42 10.80 17.30
C LEU A 284 19.16 9.52 16.85
N MET A 285 19.95 8.92 17.74
CA MET A 285 20.67 7.66 17.45
C MET A 285 19.71 6.52 17.10
N LEU A 286 18.60 6.39 17.84
CA LEU A 286 17.54 5.43 17.51
C LEU A 286 17.05 5.61 16.06
N SER A 287 16.83 6.85 15.63
CA SER A 287 16.42 7.16 14.27
C SER A 287 17.47 6.83 13.22
N THR A 288 18.75 7.10 13.50
CA THR A 288 19.85 6.68 12.63
C THR A 288 19.86 5.15 12.43
N MET A 289 19.68 4.38 13.51
CA MET A 289 19.69 2.91 13.47
C MET A 289 18.45 2.34 12.76
N VAL A 290 17.27 2.93 12.95
CA VAL A 290 16.04 2.50 12.25
C VAL A 290 16.13 2.81 10.75
N HIS A 291 16.64 3.98 10.37
CA HIS A 291 16.89 4.32 8.97
C HIS A 291 17.94 3.40 8.33
N ALA A 292 18.98 3.00 9.09
CA ALA A 292 19.96 2.00 8.66
C ALA A 292 19.31 0.64 8.41
N LEU A 293 18.45 0.18 9.33
CA LEU A 293 17.71 -1.07 9.19
C LEU A 293 16.76 -1.05 7.97
N PHE A 294 16.06 0.07 7.74
CA PHE A 294 15.29 0.30 6.52
C PHE A 294 16.17 0.18 5.27
N GLY A 295 17.32 0.87 5.26
CA GLY A 295 18.26 0.87 4.13
C GLY A 295 18.78 -0.53 3.80
N TRP A 296 19.20 -1.30 4.81
CA TRP A 296 19.66 -2.69 4.63
C TRP A 296 18.54 -3.61 4.14
N THR A 297 17.33 -3.44 4.66
CA THR A 297 16.16 -4.23 4.22
C THR A 297 15.84 -3.93 2.75
N LEU A 298 15.95 -2.67 2.33
CA LEU A 298 15.72 -2.26 0.95
C LEU A 298 16.82 -2.77 0.00
N MET A 299 18.08 -2.73 0.43
CA MET A 299 19.20 -3.36 -0.30
C MET A 299 18.99 -4.87 -0.46
N ALA A 300 18.55 -5.56 0.61
CA ALA A 300 18.25 -6.98 0.58
C ALA A 300 17.09 -7.29 -0.38
N ALA A 301 16.04 -6.45 -0.43
CA ALA A 301 14.93 -6.61 -1.37
C ALA A 301 15.41 -6.51 -2.83
N GLY A 302 16.25 -5.52 -3.14
CA GLY A 302 16.84 -5.37 -4.47
C GLY A 302 17.76 -6.53 -4.83
N LEU A 303 18.62 -6.98 -3.91
CA LEU A 303 19.48 -8.15 -4.13
C LEU A 303 18.67 -9.42 -4.37
N ALA A 304 17.63 -9.66 -3.55
CA ALA A 304 16.72 -10.79 -3.74
C ALA A 304 16.05 -10.76 -5.11
N ARG A 305 15.69 -9.56 -5.61
CA ARG A 305 15.12 -9.40 -6.96
C ARG A 305 16.13 -9.66 -8.08
N ILE A 306 17.40 -9.23 -7.92
CA ILE A 306 18.46 -9.58 -8.88
C ILE A 306 18.64 -11.11 -8.92
N ILE A 307 18.69 -11.75 -7.75
CA ILE A 307 18.81 -13.21 -7.67
C ILE A 307 17.63 -13.90 -8.34
N GLU A 308 16.41 -13.38 -8.12
CA GLU A 308 15.21 -13.91 -8.75
C GLU A 308 15.28 -13.84 -10.28
N VAL A 309 15.61 -12.66 -10.83
CA VAL A 309 15.67 -12.44 -12.28
C VAL A 309 16.76 -13.29 -12.92
N CYS A 310 18.00 -13.24 -12.40
CA CYS A 310 19.15 -13.85 -13.06
C CYS A 310 19.29 -15.36 -12.81
N PHE A 311 18.92 -15.85 -11.62
CA PHE A 311 19.21 -17.24 -11.22
C PHE A 311 17.97 -18.10 -11.06
N VAL A 312 16.90 -17.57 -10.44
CA VAL A 312 15.67 -18.33 -10.17
C VAL A 312 14.80 -18.46 -11.42
N LEU A 313 14.67 -17.38 -12.18
CA LEU A 313 13.89 -17.31 -13.42
C LEU A 313 14.77 -17.30 -14.68
N ARG A 314 16.07 -16.96 -14.57
CA ARG A 314 17.02 -16.94 -15.69
C ARG A 314 16.50 -16.11 -16.87
N ASP A 315 16.09 -14.89 -16.57
CA ASP A 315 15.50 -13.91 -17.49
C ASP A 315 14.15 -14.32 -18.11
N LEU A 316 13.56 -15.44 -17.70
CA LEU A 316 12.22 -15.85 -18.13
C LEU A 316 11.13 -15.12 -17.32
N PRO A 317 9.93 -14.93 -17.90
CA PRO A 317 8.77 -14.51 -17.13
C PRO A 317 8.29 -15.65 -16.22
N SER A 318 7.73 -15.32 -15.05
CA SER A 318 7.10 -16.32 -14.18
C SER A 318 5.95 -17.03 -14.91
N GLY A 319 5.92 -18.36 -14.85
CA GLY A 319 4.88 -19.16 -15.53
C GLY A 319 5.05 -19.22 -17.05
N GLY A 320 6.30 -19.22 -17.53
CA GLY A 320 6.62 -19.42 -18.95
C GLY A 320 6.30 -20.85 -19.43
N GLU A 321 6.00 -21.01 -20.72
CA GLU A 321 5.69 -22.32 -21.32
C GLU A 321 6.86 -23.30 -21.22
N GLN A 322 8.10 -22.81 -21.35
CA GLN A 322 9.31 -23.62 -21.16
C GLN A 322 9.49 -24.09 -19.72
N GLU A 323 9.21 -23.23 -18.73
CA GLU A 323 9.25 -23.59 -17.31
C GLU A 323 8.19 -24.65 -17.00
N GLN A 324 6.98 -24.47 -17.55
CA GLN A 324 5.89 -25.43 -17.39
C GLN A 324 6.19 -26.77 -18.09
N GLN A 325 6.80 -26.76 -19.28
CA GLN A 325 7.24 -27.97 -19.99
C GLN A 325 8.36 -28.71 -19.25
N GLN A 326 9.33 -27.99 -18.66
CA GLN A 326 10.39 -28.59 -17.85
C GLN A 326 9.84 -29.24 -16.58
N LEU A 327 8.89 -28.59 -15.89
CA LEU A 327 8.25 -29.16 -14.70
C LEU A 327 7.46 -30.43 -15.03
N ILE A 328 6.71 -30.43 -16.14
CA ILE A 328 6.03 -31.62 -16.66
C ILE A 328 7.04 -32.73 -16.97
N ALA A 329 8.17 -32.40 -17.61
CA ALA A 329 9.23 -33.36 -17.91
C ALA A 329 9.91 -33.95 -16.66
N LEU A 330 9.94 -33.20 -15.55
CA LEU A 330 10.44 -33.63 -14.24
C LEU A 330 9.38 -34.34 -13.39
N GLY A 331 8.24 -34.73 -13.98
CA GLY A 331 7.18 -35.46 -13.28
C GLY A 331 6.39 -34.62 -12.27
N HIS A 332 6.51 -33.30 -12.30
CA HIS A 332 5.69 -32.40 -11.49
C HIS A 332 4.42 -32.07 -12.30
N PRO A 333 3.27 -32.72 -12.02
CA PRO A 333 2.04 -32.40 -12.73
C PRO A 333 1.70 -30.92 -12.52
N PRO A 334 1.10 -30.23 -13.52
CA PRO A 334 0.72 -28.84 -13.38
C PRO A 334 -0.09 -28.68 -12.09
N GLY A 335 0.40 -27.83 -11.17
CA GLY A 335 -0.10 -27.74 -9.80
C GLY A 335 -1.62 -27.74 -9.74
N GLN A 336 -2.18 -28.45 -8.77
CA GLN A 336 -3.63 -28.68 -8.57
C GLN A 336 -4.48 -27.38 -8.56
N SER A 337 -3.84 -26.22 -8.46
CA SER A 337 -4.42 -24.89 -8.55
C SER A 337 -4.25 -24.17 -9.89
N GLY A 338 -3.82 -24.81 -10.98
CA GLY A 338 -3.99 -24.29 -12.35
C GLY A 338 -3.39 -22.91 -12.71
N TRP A 339 -2.52 -22.34 -11.87
CA TRP A 339 -2.03 -20.95 -11.96
C TRP A 339 -0.50 -20.82 -11.86
N PHE A 340 0.28 -21.73 -12.46
CA PHE A 340 1.78 -21.83 -12.42
C PHE A 340 2.39 -22.03 -11.02
N GLU A 341 3.55 -22.69 -10.97
CA GLU A 341 4.28 -22.93 -9.73
C GLU A 341 5.05 -21.67 -9.32
N ILE A 342 4.87 -21.22 -8.09
CA ILE A 342 5.57 -20.06 -7.53
C ILE A 342 6.66 -20.57 -6.59
N LYS A 343 7.90 -20.21 -6.88
CA LYS A 343 9.05 -20.62 -6.07
C LYS A 343 9.10 -19.81 -4.78
N ALA A 344 9.52 -20.44 -3.67
CA ALA A 344 9.63 -19.79 -2.36
C ALA A 344 10.41 -18.46 -2.41
N TRP A 345 11.49 -18.42 -3.21
CA TRP A 345 12.33 -17.22 -3.37
C TRP A 345 11.58 -16.00 -3.91
N GLN A 346 10.54 -16.19 -4.73
CA GLN A 346 9.81 -15.08 -5.35
C GLN A 346 8.98 -14.28 -4.34
N TYR A 347 8.72 -14.85 -3.16
CA TYR A 347 8.06 -14.15 -2.05
C TYR A 347 9.02 -13.24 -1.27
N LEU A 348 10.31 -13.56 -1.25
CA LEU A 348 11.30 -12.85 -0.46
C LEU A 348 11.44 -11.36 -0.85
N PRO A 349 11.60 -10.96 -2.14
CA PRO A 349 11.70 -9.55 -2.49
C PRO A 349 10.40 -8.78 -2.14
N ILE A 350 9.25 -9.43 -2.22
CA ILE A 350 7.95 -8.84 -1.85
C ILE A 350 7.89 -8.58 -0.34
N TYR A 351 8.22 -9.58 0.47
CA TYR A 351 8.22 -9.45 1.93
C TYR A 351 9.17 -8.35 2.39
N LEU A 352 10.43 -8.36 1.90
CA LEU A 352 11.43 -7.36 2.28
C LEU A 352 11.01 -5.95 1.88
N LEU A 353 10.38 -5.78 0.72
CA LEU A 353 9.87 -4.49 0.27
C LEU A 353 8.72 -3.98 1.16
N MET A 354 7.80 -4.86 1.56
CA MET A 354 6.75 -4.49 2.52
C MET A 354 7.33 -4.13 3.88
N SER A 355 8.30 -4.91 4.37
CA SER A 355 9.02 -4.63 5.62
C SER A 355 9.75 -3.29 5.60
N ALA A 356 10.45 -2.99 4.50
CA ALA A 356 11.07 -1.68 4.30
C ALA A 356 10.03 -0.54 4.33
N GLY A 357 8.85 -0.76 3.76
CA GLY A 357 7.76 0.21 3.81
C GLY A 357 7.20 0.46 5.22
N VAL A 358 7.07 -0.59 6.05
CA VAL A 358 6.65 -0.43 7.45
C VAL A 358 7.72 0.29 8.26
N LEU A 359 8.99 -0.15 8.18
CA LEU A 359 10.14 0.48 8.85
C LEU A 359 10.25 1.97 8.49
N PHE A 360 10.06 2.33 7.22
CA PHE A 360 10.14 3.72 6.81
C PHE A 360 8.92 4.53 7.26
N MET A 361 7.74 3.93 7.32
CA MET A 361 6.55 4.61 7.79
C MET A 361 6.61 4.92 9.29
N SER A 362 7.23 4.05 10.10
CA SER A 362 7.39 4.19 11.55
C SER A 362 8.57 5.09 11.95
N ALA A 363 9.44 5.47 11.00
CA ALA A 363 10.66 6.24 11.27
C ALA A 363 10.43 7.77 11.37
N THR A 364 9.24 8.20 11.79
CA THR A 364 8.98 9.63 12.02
C THR A 364 9.73 10.13 13.25
N ASP A 365 10.12 11.41 13.23
CA ASP A 365 10.88 12.02 14.34
C ASP A 365 10.09 11.94 15.66
N GLU A 366 8.80 12.30 15.63
CA GLU A 366 7.92 12.27 16.80
C GLU A 366 7.67 10.84 17.33
N GLU A 367 7.55 9.86 16.43
CA GLU A 367 7.32 8.47 16.79
C GLU A 367 8.56 7.83 17.43
N LEU A 368 9.73 8.09 16.87
CA LEU A 368 10.99 7.54 17.38
C LEU A 368 11.46 8.24 18.66
N HIS A 369 11.22 9.55 18.81
CA HIS A 369 11.42 10.20 20.10
C HIS A 369 10.51 9.60 21.17
N TRP A 370 9.24 9.38 20.85
CA TRP A 370 8.34 8.70 21.78
C TRP A 370 8.83 7.29 22.14
N ALA A 371 9.26 6.50 21.16
CA ALA A 371 9.79 5.15 21.41
C ALA A 371 11.01 5.18 22.33
N ASN A 372 11.96 6.10 22.07
CA ASN A 372 13.14 6.32 22.89
C ASN A 372 12.77 6.70 24.34
N ASP A 373 11.77 7.57 24.52
CA ASP A 373 11.30 8.00 25.84
C ASP A 373 10.64 6.86 26.63
N GLN A 374 10.14 5.82 25.94
CA GLN A 374 9.66 4.58 26.57
C GLN A 374 10.77 3.55 26.81
N GLY A 375 12.03 3.87 26.49
CA GLY A 375 13.16 2.95 26.61
C GLY A 375 13.18 1.85 25.55
N VAL A 376 12.48 2.03 24.42
CA VAL A 376 12.47 1.07 23.31
C VAL A 376 13.71 1.29 22.45
N ASP A 377 14.51 0.24 22.30
CA ASP A 377 15.70 0.26 21.44
C ASP A 377 15.35 -0.09 19.97
N HIS A 378 16.31 0.13 19.08
CA HIS A 378 16.15 -0.07 17.63
C HIS A 378 15.87 -1.52 17.22
N ILE A 379 16.37 -2.51 17.98
CA ILE A 379 16.10 -3.93 17.70
C ILE A 379 14.65 -4.24 18.05
N THR A 380 14.22 -3.85 19.26
CA THR A 380 12.83 -4.04 19.70
C THR A 380 11.86 -3.35 18.75
N TRP A 381 12.16 -2.11 18.35
CA TRP A 381 11.37 -1.36 17.37
C TRP A 381 11.31 -2.09 16.01
N GLY A 382 12.45 -2.52 15.49
CA GLY A 382 12.53 -3.26 14.23
C GLY A 382 11.74 -4.58 14.26
N LEU A 383 11.77 -5.31 15.38
CA LEU A 383 10.99 -6.56 15.53
C LEU A 383 9.48 -6.31 15.52
N ILE A 384 9.02 -5.18 16.08
CA ILE A 384 7.62 -4.76 15.98
C ILE A 384 7.25 -4.51 14.51
N ASP A 385 8.09 -3.76 13.80
CA ASP A 385 7.84 -3.42 12.39
C ASP A 385 7.84 -4.67 11.47
N PHE A 386 8.79 -5.59 11.65
CA PHE A 386 8.80 -6.86 10.90
C PHE A 386 7.57 -7.73 11.22
N SER A 387 7.06 -7.67 12.46
CA SER A 387 5.84 -8.37 12.85
C SER A 387 4.62 -7.79 12.13
N ILE A 388 4.49 -6.46 12.10
CA ILE A 388 3.41 -5.76 11.36
C ILE A 388 3.51 -6.06 9.86
N ALA A 389 4.71 -5.99 9.29
CA ALA A 389 4.95 -6.32 7.89
C ALA A 389 4.56 -7.76 7.55
N SER A 390 4.85 -8.71 8.44
CA SER A 390 4.46 -10.13 8.30
C SER A 390 2.94 -10.29 8.28
N ILE A 391 2.20 -9.56 9.10
CA ILE A 391 0.72 -9.56 9.10
C ILE A 391 0.17 -9.00 7.78
N PHE A 392 0.71 -7.87 7.31
CA PHE A 392 0.32 -7.31 6.01
C PHE A 392 0.63 -8.26 4.85
N PHE A 393 1.81 -8.88 4.87
CA PHE A 393 2.21 -9.84 3.86
C PHE A 393 1.29 -11.08 3.86
N LEU A 394 1.00 -11.64 5.03
CA LEU A 394 0.04 -12.75 5.18
C LEU A 394 -1.33 -12.38 4.64
N TRP A 395 -1.87 -11.23 5.06
CA TRP A 395 -3.20 -10.80 4.67
C TRP A 395 -3.31 -10.55 3.16
N ALA A 396 -2.32 -9.90 2.56
CA ALA A 396 -2.24 -9.71 1.12
C ALA A 396 -2.22 -11.06 0.37
N ASN A 397 -1.45 -12.04 0.86
CA ASN A 397 -1.44 -13.38 0.29
C ASN A 397 -2.82 -14.05 0.35
N MET A 398 -3.46 -14.04 1.51
CA MET A 398 -4.81 -14.62 1.69
C MET A 398 -5.83 -14.02 0.72
N LEU A 399 -5.83 -12.70 0.55
CA LEU A 399 -6.74 -12.01 -0.36
C LEU A 399 -6.48 -12.36 -1.83
N VAL A 400 -5.22 -12.43 -2.25
CA VAL A 400 -4.85 -12.76 -3.63
C VAL A 400 -5.11 -14.24 -3.91
N ASP A 401 -4.85 -15.13 -2.96
CA ASP A 401 -5.15 -16.56 -3.08
C ASP A 401 -6.65 -16.83 -3.11
N LEU A 402 -7.45 -16.11 -2.33
CA LEU A 402 -8.91 -16.17 -2.42
C LEU A 402 -9.39 -15.75 -3.82
N TYR A 403 -8.79 -14.72 -4.40
CA TYR A 403 -9.12 -14.26 -5.75
C TYR A 403 -8.78 -15.30 -6.83
N THR A 404 -7.60 -15.92 -6.77
CA THR A 404 -7.14 -16.90 -7.77
C THR A 404 -7.87 -18.24 -7.63
N SER A 405 -8.06 -18.74 -6.40
CA SER A 405 -8.73 -20.03 -6.12
C SER A 405 -10.24 -20.00 -6.40
N SER A 406 -10.92 -18.89 -6.08
CA SER A 406 -12.36 -18.73 -6.33
C SER A 406 -12.69 -18.42 -7.81
N GLY A 407 -11.68 -18.46 -8.68
CA GLY A 407 -11.85 -18.39 -10.13
C GLY A 407 -12.00 -16.99 -10.71
N GLY A 408 -11.32 -15.99 -10.15
CA GLY A 408 -11.34 -14.60 -10.63
C GLY A 408 -11.21 -14.50 -12.15
N LYS A 409 -12.15 -13.79 -12.80
CA LYS A 409 -12.38 -13.55 -14.26
C LYS A 409 -12.15 -14.68 -15.29
N ARG A 410 -11.33 -15.71 -15.03
CA ARG A 410 -10.94 -16.82 -15.93
C ARG A 410 -11.20 -18.19 -15.34
N GLY A 411 -11.33 -18.35 -14.02
CA GLY A 411 -11.64 -19.66 -13.42
C GLY A 411 -13.06 -20.13 -13.75
N MET A 412 -14.02 -19.21 -13.93
CA MET A 412 -15.34 -19.56 -14.45
C MET A 412 -15.31 -19.92 -15.95
N ALA A 413 -14.47 -19.27 -16.76
CA ALA A 413 -14.30 -19.62 -18.17
C ALA A 413 -13.68 -21.02 -18.33
N ARG A 414 -12.77 -21.40 -17.42
CA ARG A 414 -12.16 -22.74 -17.42
C ARG A 414 -13.08 -23.84 -16.90
N ARG A 415 -13.94 -23.58 -15.90
CA ARG A 415 -14.96 -24.57 -15.47
C ARG A 415 -15.99 -24.81 -16.55
N HIS A 416 -16.53 -23.74 -17.17
CA HIS A 416 -17.46 -23.91 -18.30
C HIS A 416 -16.84 -24.61 -19.51
N ALA A 417 -15.54 -24.39 -19.79
CA ALA A 417 -14.83 -25.06 -20.88
C ALA A 417 -14.38 -26.50 -20.56
N LEU A 418 -14.45 -26.93 -19.29
CA LEU A 418 -14.21 -28.31 -18.86
C LEU A 418 -15.52 -29.09 -18.68
N GLU A 419 -16.66 -28.39 -18.60
CA GLU A 419 -18.02 -28.94 -18.52
C GLU A 419 -18.77 -28.91 -19.87
N SER A 420 -18.15 -28.37 -20.92
CA SER A 420 -18.59 -28.38 -22.33
C SER A 420 -17.62 -29.17 -23.18
#